data_AF-A0A953V557-F1
#
_entry.id   AF-A0A953V557-F1
#
_cell.length_a   1.000
_cell.length_b   1.000
_cell.length_c   1.000
_cell.angle_alpha   90.00
_cell.angle_beta   90.00
_cell.angle_gamma   90.00
#
_symmetry.space_group_name_H-M   'P 1'
#
loop_
_entity.id
_entity.type
_entity.pdbx_description
1 polymer ?
#
loop_
_entity_poly.entity_id
_entity_poly.type
_entity_poly.pdbx_seq_one_letter_code
_entity_poly.pdbx_strand_id
1 'polypeptide(L)'
;MTRITYVPPTGMFRFLYKEETMGTVNPNKAGLALGAMLGGWHLLWALLVAAGWAQAIINFYFRIHFLTPAWTVEGFQAGLAATLVFVTAALGYVFGYVLGVLWNRLHR
;
A
#
# COMPACT_ATOMS: atom_id res chain seq x y z
N MET A 1 -34.46 -22.86 2.15
CA MET A 1 -35.58 -22.24 1.39
C MET A 1 -35.85 -20.87 2.00
N THR A 2 -35.28 -19.82 1.42
CA THR A 2 -35.50 -18.45 1.91
C THR A 2 -36.55 -17.79 1.02
N ARG A 3 -37.67 -17.41 1.62
CA ARG A 3 -38.84 -16.86 0.90
C ARG A 3 -38.58 -15.38 0.62
N ILE A 4 -38.33 -15.02 -0.63
CA ILE A 4 -38.27 -13.62 -1.07
C ILE A 4 -39.71 -13.18 -1.34
N THR A 5 -40.28 -12.33 -0.47
CA THR A 5 -41.54 -11.64 -0.74
C THR A 5 -41.25 -10.37 -1.55
N TYR A 6 -41.77 -10.33 -2.77
CA TYR A 6 -41.74 -9.14 -3.63
C TYR A 6 -42.70 -8.07 -3.07
N VAL A 7 -42.16 -6.90 -2.73
CA VAL A 7 -42.95 -5.70 -2.40
C VAL A 7 -42.71 -4.66 -3.51
N PRO A 8 -43.73 -4.28 -4.30
CA PRO A 8 -43.55 -3.35 -5.40
C PRO A 8 -43.32 -1.92 -4.87
N PRO A 9 -42.38 -1.14 -5.44
CA PRO A 9 -42.06 0.18 -4.94
C PRO A 9 -43.02 1.23 -5.51
N THR A 10 -43.83 1.85 -4.66
CA THR A 10 -44.56 3.07 -5.01
C THR A 10 -43.61 4.26 -5.05
N GLY A 11 -43.14 4.58 -6.26
CA GLY A 11 -42.98 5.95 -6.80
C GLY A 11 -41.95 6.93 -6.25
N MET A 12 -41.44 6.83 -5.01
CA MET A 12 -40.61 7.91 -4.44
C MET A 12 -39.40 7.46 -3.61
N PHE A 13 -39.37 6.22 -3.11
CA PHE A 13 -38.29 5.73 -2.23
C PHE A 13 -37.16 4.98 -2.96
N ARG A 14 -37.22 4.85 -4.31
CA ARG A 14 -36.23 4.10 -5.11
C ARG A 14 -34.84 4.75 -5.13
N PHE A 15 -34.71 6.02 -4.77
CA PHE A 15 -33.45 6.76 -4.79
C PHE A 15 -32.67 6.73 -3.47
N LEU A 16 -33.21 6.15 -2.39
CA LEU A 16 -32.61 6.21 -1.05
C LEU A 16 -32.08 4.88 -0.51
N TYR A 17 -31.92 3.87 -1.36
CA TYR A 17 -31.16 2.66 -1.01
C TYR A 17 -30.27 2.27 -2.19
N LYS A 18 -29.22 3.07 -2.42
CA LYS A 18 -27.98 2.47 -2.87
C LYS A 18 -27.35 1.91 -1.60
N GLU A 19 -27.69 0.68 -1.26
CA GLU A 19 -26.82 -0.12 -0.40
C GLU A 19 -25.47 -0.15 -1.13
N GLU A 20 -24.58 0.78 -0.80
CA GLU A 20 -23.18 0.64 -1.18
C GLU A 20 -22.65 -0.53 -0.37
N THR A 21 -22.94 -1.74 -0.85
CA THR A 21 -22.16 -2.92 -0.55
C THR A 21 -20.72 -2.51 -0.82
N MET A 22 -19.95 -2.27 0.25
CA MET A 22 -18.55 -1.87 0.17
C MET A 22 -17.86 -2.76 -0.86
N GLY A 23 -17.51 -2.18 -2.00
CA GLY A 23 -17.22 -2.94 -3.21
C GLY A 23 -16.12 -3.96 -2.97
N THR A 24 -16.29 -5.17 -3.51
CA THR A 24 -15.26 -6.20 -3.47
C THR A 24 -13.95 -5.66 -4.06
N VAL A 25 -12.84 -5.84 -3.36
CA VAL A 25 -11.51 -5.40 -3.82
C VAL A 25 -10.89 -6.53 -4.65
N ASN A 26 -10.29 -6.21 -5.80
CA ASN A 26 -9.49 -7.22 -6.52
C ASN A 26 -8.12 -7.39 -5.80
N PRO A 27 -7.81 -8.56 -5.21
CA PRO A 27 -6.58 -8.72 -4.43
C PRO A 27 -5.30 -8.51 -5.23
N ASN A 28 -5.28 -8.88 -6.51
CA ASN A 28 -4.12 -8.65 -7.37
C ASN A 28 -3.89 -7.16 -7.62
N LYS A 29 -4.96 -6.38 -7.82
CA LYS A 29 -4.83 -4.92 -7.98
C LYS A 29 -4.35 -4.27 -6.68
N ALA A 30 -4.86 -4.71 -5.53
CA ALA A 30 -4.40 -4.23 -4.23
C ALA A 30 -2.92 -4.57 -3.99
N GLY A 31 -2.50 -5.80 -4.30
CA GLY A 31 -1.11 -6.22 -4.27
C GLY A 31 -0.23 -5.37 -5.18
N LEU A 32 -0.59 -5.23 -6.47
CA LEU A 32 0.18 -4.40 -7.40
C LEU A 32 0.30 -2.94 -6.95
N ALA A 33 -0.80 -2.36 -6.43
CA ALA A 33 -0.78 -0.98 -5.94
C ALA A 33 0.19 -0.83 -4.75
N LEU A 34 0.09 -1.69 -3.74
CA LEU A 34 0.95 -1.60 -2.56
C LEU A 34 2.41 -1.96 -2.87
N GLY A 35 2.63 -2.97 -3.71
CA GLY A 35 3.96 -3.35 -4.20
C GLY A 35 4.63 -2.23 -4.99
N ALA A 36 3.92 -1.58 -5.91
CA ALA A 36 4.43 -0.43 -6.65
C ALA A 36 4.73 0.77 -5.74
N MET A 37 3.86 1.05 -4.78
CA MET A 37 4.06 2.13 -3.81
C MET A 37 5.32 1.89 -2.96
N LEU A 38 5.46 0.71 -2.35
CA LEU A 38 6.62 0.39 -1.52
C LEU A 38 7.90 0.29 -2.36
N GLY A 39 7.87 -0.42 -3.49
CA GLY A 39 9.03 -0.50 -4.38
C GLY A 39 9.48 0.87 -4.89
N GLY A 40 8.53 1.72 -5.30
CA GLY A 40 8.79 3.08 -5.75
C GLY A 40 9.37 3.98 -4.65
N TRP A 41 8.87 3.87 -3.42
CA TRP A 41 9.42 4.58 -2.27
C TRP A 41 10.89 4.21 -2.01
N HIS A 42 11.23 2.93 -2.11
CA HIS A 42 12.60 2.47 -1.92
C HIS A 42 13.51 2.76 -3.12
N LEU A 43 12.94 2.82 -4.32
CA LEU A 43 13.65 3.30 -5.50
C LEU A 43 14.02 4.77 -5.33
N LEU A 44 13.09 5.60 -4.85
CA LEU A 44 13.37 7.00 -4.51
C LEU A 44 14.50 7.10 -3.49
N TRP A 45 14.47 6.29 -2.42
CA TRP A 45 15.58 6.23 -1.46
C TRP A 45 16.91 5.88 -2.14
N ALA A 46 16.95 4.85 -2.99
CA ALA A 46 18.17 4.47 -3.70
C ALA A 46 18.70 5.59 -4.62
N LEU A 47 17.82 6.35 -5.26
CA LEU A 47 18.18 7.52 -6.07
C LEU A 47 18.77 8.65 -5.22
N LEU A 48 18.25 8.87 -4.01
CA LEU A 48 18.83 9.83 -3.07
C LEU A 48 20.22 9.41 -2.60
N VAL A 49 20.47 8.11 -2.43
CA VAL A 49 21.82 7.59 -2.13
C VAL A 49 22.75 7.84 -3.32
N ALA A 50 22.30 7.54 -4.54
CA ALA A 50 23.07 7.81 -5.76
C ALA A 50 23.40 9.30 -5.96
N ALA A 51 22.48 10.19 -5.58
CA ALA A 51 22.68 11.65 -5.64
C ALA A 51 23.50 12.23 -4.46
N GLY A 52 23.84 11.42 -3.45
CA GLY A 52 24.56 11.87 -2.25
C GLY A 52 23.71 12.67 -1.25
N TRP A 53 22.37 12.69 -1.41
CA TRP A 53 21.45 13.47 -0.56
C TRP A 53 20.86 12.66 0.61
N ALA A 54 20.95 11.33 0.54
CA ALA A 54 20.33 10.43 1.52
C ALA A 54 20.74 10.73 2.97
N GLN A 55 22.01 11.02 3.24
CA GLN A 55 22.49 11.30 4.59
C GLN A 55 21.84 12.56 5.18
N ALA A 56 21.74 13.65 4.41
CA ALA A 56 21.15 14.89 4.89
C ALA A 56 19.66 14.71 5.22
N ILE A 57 18.94 13.99 4.35
CA ILE A 57 17.52 13.70 4.52
C ILE A 57 17.27 12.83 5.76
N ILE A 58 18.03 11.73 5.93
CA ILE A 58 17.82 10.86 7.09
C ILE A 58 18.26 11.53 8.40
N ASN A 59 19.28 12.37 8.38
CA ASN A 59 19.67 13.18 9.53
C ASN A 59 18.53 14.13 9.96
N PHE A 60 17.86 14.77 8.99
CA PHE A 60 16.67 15.57 9.29
C PHE A 60 15.56 14.73 9.92
N TYR A 61 15.21 13.59 9.32
CA TYR A 61 14.18 12.68 9.86
C TYR A 61 14.50 12.21 11.27
N PHE A 62 15.73 11.81 11.57
CA PHE A 62 16.09 11.39 12.93
C PHE A 62 16.05 12.55 13.92
N ARG A 63 16.49 13.75 13.53
CA ARG A 63 16.44 14.93 14.41
C ARG A 63 15.03 15.33 14.80
N ILE A 64 14.05 15.27 13.89
CA ILE A 64 12.64 15.57 14.24
C ILE A 64 12.02 14.50 15.16
N HIS A 65 12.68 13.35 15.31
CA HIS A 65 12.34 12.30 16.29
C HIS A 65 13.25 12.35 17.54
N PHE A 66 14.07 13.40 17.71
CA PHE A 66 15.02 13.54 18.81
C PHE A 66 16.07 12.41 18.89
N LEU A 67 16.41 11.80 17.76
CA LEU A 67 17.40 10.73 17.65
C LEU A 67 18.73 11.24 17.08
N THR A 68 19.85 10.75 17.62
CA THR A 68 21.21 10.97 17.08
C THR A 68 21.87 9.61 16.82
N PRO A 69 21.73 9.06 15.60
CA PRO A 69 22.29 7.75 15.28
C PRO A 69 23.82 7.79 15.15
N ALA A 70 24.47 6.68 15.49
CA ALA A 70 25.92 6.51 15.36
C ALA A 70 26.37 5.93 14.01
N TRP A 71 25.44 5.71 13.07
CA TRP A 71 25.68 5.10 11.76
C TRP A 71 25.44 6.08 10.61
N THR A 72 26.17 5.86 9.51
CA THR A 72 26.11 6.66 8.28
C THR A 72 25.53 5.85 7.13
N VAL A 73 24.96 6.53 6.15
CA VAL A 73 24.49 5.94 4.90
C VAL A 73 25.71 5.55 4.05
N GLU A 74 25.75 4.28 3.61
CA GLU A 74 26.80 3.80 2.72
C GLU A 74 26.69 4.38 1.29
N GLY A 75 27.77 4.29 0.52
CA GLY A 75 27.79 4.67 -0.88
C GLY A 75 26.85 3.81 -1.74
N PHE A 76 26.38 4.37 -2.86
CA PHE A 76 25.46 3.67 -3.75
C PHE A 76 26.10 2.41 -4.35
N GLN A 77 25.39 1.28 -4.23
CA GLN A 77 25.74 0.01 -4.86
C GLN A 77 24.51 -0.53 -5.60
N ALA A 78 24.64 -0.70 -6.92
CA ALA A 78 23.51 -1.07 -7.78
C ALA A 78 22.86 -2.41 -7.37
N GLY A 79 23.66 -3.40 -6.95
CA GLY A 79 23.15 -4.68 -6.46
C GLY A 79 22.29 -4.56 -5.20
N LEU A 80 22.73 -3.76 -4.22
CA LEU A 80 21.97 -3.50 -3.00
C LEU A 80 20.69 -2.71 -3.29
N ALA A 81 20.77 -1.69 -4.17
CA ALA A 81 19.61 -0.91 -4.59
C ALA A 81 18.55 -1.77 -5.29
N ALA A 82 18.95 -2.62 -6.24
CA ALA A 82 18.05 -3.54 -6.92
C ALA A 82 17.41 -4.53 -5.94
N THR A 83 18.20 -5.08 -5.02
CA THR A 83 17.72 -5.98 -3.97
C THR A 83 16.68 -5.30 -3.08
N LEU A 84 16.96 -4.08 -2.62
CA LEU A 84 16.05 -3.30 -1.79
C LEU A 84 14.69 -3.09 -2.47
N VAL A 85 14.70 -2.62 -3.73
CA VAL A 85 13.48 -2.34 -4.49
C VAL A 85 12.69 -3.63 -4.73
N PHE A 86 13.37 -4.70 -5.14
CA PHE A 86 12.73 -5.98 -5.43
C PHE A 86 12.06 -6.57 -4.19
N VAL A 87 12.81 -6.67 -3.08
CA VAL A 87 12.30 -7.27 -1.83
C VAL A 87 11.11 -6.47 -1.29
N THR A 88 11.21 -5.14 -1.26
CA THR A 88 10.15 -4.29 -0.72
C THR A 88 8.90 -4.26 -1.62
N ALA A 89 9.07 -4.29 -2.94
CA ALA A 89 7.95 -4.42 -3.88
C ALA A 89 7.24 -5.79 -3.74
N ALA A 90 8.01 -6.88 -3.63
CA ALA A 90 7.46 -8.22 -3.44
C ALA A 90 6.68 -8.34 -2.13
N LEU A 91 7.25 -7.84 -1.02
CA LEU A 91 6.56 -7.80 0.27
C LEU A 91 5.29 -6.94 0.19
N GLY A 92 5.37 -5.75 -0.40
CA GLY A 92 4.20 -4.89 -0.60
C GLY A 92 3.10 -5.57 -1.41
N TYR A 93 3.46 -6.32 -2.45
CA TYR A 93 2.50 -7.10 -3.22
C TYR A 93 1.82 -8.18 -2.37
N VAL A 94 2.59 -8.95 -1.61
CA VAL A 94 2.05 -10.00 -0.73
C VAL A 94 1.11 -9.40 0.31
N PHE A 95 1.51 -8.33 0.99
CA PHE A 95 0.66 -7.65 1.98
C PHE A 95 -0.63 -7.12 1.35
N GLY A 96 -0.54 -6.45 0.20
CA GLY A 96 -1.70 -5.88 -0.48
C GLY A 96 -2.67 -6.97 -0.96
N TYR A 97 -2.14 -8.08 -1.45
CA TYR A 97 -2.93 -9.25 -1.84
C TYR A 97 -3.67 -9.84 -0.63
N VAL A 98 -2.94 -10.11 0.46
CA VAL A 98 -3.52 -10.69 1.69
C VAL A 98 -4.61 -9.77 2.24
N LEU A 99 -4.37 -8.46 2.31
CA LEU A 99 -5.37 -7.48 2.74
C LEU A 99 -6.60 -7.48 1.83
N GLY A 100 -6.42 -7.55 0.50
CA GLY A 100 -7.54 -7.65 -0.43
C GLY A 100 -8.37 -8.91 -0.24
N VAL A 101 -7.74 -10.06 0.02
CA VAL A 101 -8.44 -11.31 0.35
C VAL A 101 -9.20 -11.19 1.67
N LEU A 102 -8.56 -10.67 2.72
CA LEU A 102 -9.18 -10.51 4.04
C LEU A 102 -10.36 -9.55 3.97
N TRP A 103 -10.22 -8.42 3.30
CA TRP A 103 -11.29 -7.45 3.08
C TRP A 103 -12.54 -8.11 2.49
N ASN A 104 -12.35 -8.87 1.40
CA ASN A 104 -13.43 -9.59 0.73
C ASN A 104 -14.05 -10.72 1.56
N ARG A 105 -13.34 -11.25 2.56
CA ARG A 105 -13.87 -12.26 3.47
C ARG A 105 -14.67 -11.64 4.61
N LEU A 106 -14.23 -10.49 5.12
CA LEU A 106 -14.86 -9.79 6.24
C LEU A 106 -16.10 -8.99 5.82
N HIS A 107 -16.19 -8.58 4.56
CA HIS A 107 -17.34 -7.82 4.02
C HIS A 107 -18.39 -8.69 3.31
N ARG A 108 -18.41 -10.00 3.59
CA ARG A 108 -19.42 -10.95 3.09
C ARG A 108 -20.49 -11.21 4.13
#